data_AF-A0ABD0W208-F1
#
_entry.id   AF-A0ABD0W208-F1
#
_cell.length_a   1.000
_cell.length_b   1.000
_cell.length_c   1.000
_cell.angle_alpha   90.00
_cell.angle_beta   90.00
_cell.angle_gamma   90.00
#
_symmetry.space_group_name_H-M   'P 1'
#
loop_
_entity.id
_entity.type
_entity.pdbx_description
1 polymer ?
#
loop_
_entity_poly.entity_id
_entity_poly.type
_entity_poly.pdbx_seq_one_letter_code
_entity_poly.pdbx_strand_id
1 'polypeptide(L)'
;MKRPRLLSSCVIQSPAGATRQVLWAGVFTGKNTLNPVNTVVAIYDISPTGTKNKDPDFCYGFCAMPVYTPRPPLLVPLAPLAVVFKYSSMTSVLAVRHRSWIVLFIGTEDGQLIKLAVDKNYKAACSKVLYKSDDDCQVFPKMHLDPVDGRHVYMALRNQLMHVPVARCSEHTSLKECWSAQDPFCGWCDSESKSRCSFLDDCLQPSVWISIPEDSQQQSLVSYQVEKSSSGEEIKLTAMLHMSVNGTEHPNFSCNFPGNLCDRSSPAPVFPQCYCLFSSSKLHTQGLNVNLKIRVGKASLSEMLMLTNCSDITGPPTSALCSQCMTAGCSWMNEACSWNRSVNSGSLQVGYVHSAPLVL
;
A
#
# COMPACT_ATOMS: atom_id res chain seq x y z
N MET A 1 19.80 30.11 7.00
CA MET A 1 19.03 28.89 6.66
C MET A 1 19.82 27.67 7.09
N LYS A 2 19.32 26.85 8.03
CA LYS A 2 19.98 25.58 8.41
C LYS A 2 19.80 24.57 7.27
N ARG A 3 20.89 23.94 6.83
CA ARG A 3 20.84 22.84 5.84
C ARG A 3 20.18 21.62 6.49
N PRO A 4 19.39 20.81 5.74
CA PRO A 4 18.88 19.54 6.24
C PRO A 4 20.05 18.65 6.69
N ARG A 5 20.01 18.14 7.92
CA ARG A 5 21.04 17.26 8.48
C ARG A 5 20.54 15.82 8.43
N LEU A 6 21.36 14.91 7.91
CA LEU A 6 21.12 13.48 8.00
C LEU A 6 21.28 13.03 9.46
N LEU A 7 20.30 12.31 9.99
CA LEU A 7 20.28 11.80 11.37
C LEU A 7 20.61 10.31 11.44
N SER A 8 20.03 9.53 10.53
CA SER A 8 20.26 8.09 10.40
C SER A 8 19.93 7.65 8.97
N SER A 9 20.46 6.50 8.57
CA SER A 9 20.26 5.97 7.22
C SER A 9 20.41 4.46 7.16
N CYS A 10 19.79 3.85 6.15
CA CYS A 10 19.85 2.43 5.89
C CYS A 10 19.85 2.15 4.37
N VAL A 11 20.64 1.18 3.92
CA VAL A 11 20.57 0.65 2.56
C VAL A 11 19.42 -0.35 2.47
N ILE A 12 18.60 -0.22 1.44
CA ILE A 12 17.50 -1.15 1.16
C ILE A 12 18.02 -2.16 0.14
N GLN A 13 18.19 -3.41 0.58
CA GLN A 13 18.66 -4.48 -0.28
C GLN A 13 17.63 -4.81 -1.36
N SER A 14 18.12 -5.08 -2.58
CA SER A 14 17.28 -5.56 -3.67
C SER A 14 16.93 -7.04 -3.51
N PRO A 15 15.80 -7.49 -4.08
CA PRO A 15 15.44 -8.91 -4.11
C PRO A 15 16.55 -9.72 -4.78
N ALA A 16 16.78 -10.94 -4.29
CA ALA A 16 17.70 -11.87 -4.93
C ALA A 16 17.29 -12.09 -6.40
N GLY A 17 18.20 -11.85 -7.35
CA GLY A 17 17.96 -12.03 -8.79
C GLY A 17 17.36 -10.82 -9.52
N ALA A 18 16.99 -9.73 -8.83
CA ALA A 18 16.56 -8.49 -9.47
C ALA A 18 17.75 -7.62 -9.93
N THR A 19 17.49 -6.71 -10.87
CA THR A 19 18.46 -5.74 -11.42
C THR A 19 19.22 -5.00 -10.31
N ARG A 20 20.38 -4.46 -10.68
CA ARG A 20 21.41 -3.77 -9.87
C ARG A 20 20.94 -2.52 -9.10
N GLN A 21 19.63 -2.35 -8.91
CA GLN A 21 19.06 -1.22 -8.21
C GLN A 21 19.47 -1.26 -6.74
N VAL A 22 19.97 -0.16 -6.21
CA VAL A 22 20.30 -0.02 -4.78
C VAL A 22 19.55 1.19 -4.28
N LEU A 23 18.59 0.97 -3.40
CA LEU A 23 17.83 2.03 -2.77
C LEU A 23 18.44 2.37 -1.40
N TRP A 24 18.29 3.61 -0.98
CA TRP A 24 18.78 4.10 0.30
C TRP A 24 17.73 4.97 0.97
N ALA A 25 17.49 4.76 2.26
CA ALA A 25 16.59 5.55 3.07
C ALA A 25 17.40 6.40 4.05
N GLY A 26 16.98 7.65 4.23
CA GLY A 26 17.57 8.57 5.21
C GLY A 26 16.51 9.33 5.99
N VAL A 27 16.81 9.57 7.28
CA VAL A 27 16.07 10.48 8.16
C VAL A 27 16.78 11.83 8.15
N PHE A 28 16.06 12.89 7.83
CA PHE A 28 16.62 14.24 7.74
C PHE A 28 15.87 15.22 8.65
N THR A 29 16.59 16.17 9.22
CA THR A 29 15.96 17.33 9.88
C THR A 29 15.30 18.23 8.83
N GLY A 30 14.06 18.61 9.08
CA GLY A 30 13.33 19.65 8.35
C GLY A 30 13.99 21.02 8.49
N LYS A 31 13.70 21.92 7.54
CA LYS A 31 14.31 23.26 7.48
C LYS A 31 13.90 24.18 8.64
N ASN A 32 12.75 23.91 9.27
CA ASN A 32 12.22 24.69 10.39
C ASN A 32 12.07 23.81 11.63
N THR A 33 12.94 24.01 12.62
CA THR A 33 12.94 23.26 13.88
C THR A 33 11.83 23.67 14.85
N LEU A 34 11.10 24.75 14.56
CA LEU A 34 9.94 25.20 15.34
C LEU A 34 8.62 24.54 14.87
N ASN A 35 8.64 23.84 13.73
CA ASN A 35 7.49 23.05 13.28
C ASN A 35 7.44 21.76 14.11
N PRO A 36 6.29 21.34 14.67
CA PRO A 36 6.16 20.04 15.33
C PRO A 36 6.59 18.88 14.43
N VAL A 37 6.39 18.99 13.11
CA VAL A 37 6.93 18.06 12.11
C VAL A 37 8.28 18.56 11.61
N ASN A 38 9.33 18.22 12.37
CA ASN A 38 10.69 18.68 12.15
C ASN A 38 11.62 17.62 11.52
N THR A 39 11.12 16.44 11.15
CA THR A 39 11.92 15.39 10.49
C THR A 39 11.18 14.73 9.34
N VAL A 40 11.92 14.19 8.37
CA VAL A 40 11.37 13.50 7.19
C VAL A 40 12.15 12.22 6.88
N VAL A 41 11.47 11.21 6.35
CA VAL A 41 12.10 10.04 5.72
C VAL A 41 12.00 10.17 4.21
N ALA A 42 13.13 10.01 3.53
CA ALA A 42 13.21 10.07 2.09
C ALA A 42 13.98 8.87 1.53
N ILE A 43 13.51 8.37 0.39
CA ILE A 43 14.10 7.24 -0.34
C ILE A 43 14.83 7.79 -1.58
N TYR A 44 16.02 7.26 -1.82
CA TYR A 44 16.92 7.65 -2.90
C TYR A 44 17.30 6.43 -3.73
N ASP A 45 17.50 6.62 -5.03
CA ASP A 45 18.18 5.65 -5.88
C ASP A 45 19.68 5.97 -5.86
N ILE A 46 20.47 5.05 -5.31
CA ILE A 46 21.94 5.16 -5.28
C ILE A 46 22.60 4.11 -6.18
N SER A 47 21.85 3.60 -7.15
CA SER A 47 22.36 2.63 -8.12
C SER A 47 23.56 3.18 -8.88
N PRO A 48 24.55 2.34 -9.19
CA PRO A 48 25.69 2.78 -9.98
C PRO A 48 25.21 3.22 -11.37
N THR A 49 25.37 4.49 -11.69
CA THR A 49 24.93 5.12 -12.95
C THR A 49 25.85 4.81 -14.14
N GLY A 50 26.88 3.97 -13.96
CA GLY A 50 27.88 3.63 -14.99
C GLY A 50 28.84 4.78 -15.35
N THR A 51 28.60 6.00 -14.85
CA THR A 51 29.51 7.13 -15.00
C THR A 51 30.66 7.00 -14.00
N LYS A 52 31.91 7.06 -14.48
CA LYS A 52 33.09 7.15 -13.59
C LYS A 52 32.90 8.37 -12.68
N ASN A 53 32.71 8.13 -11.38
CA ASN A 53 32.59 9.20 -10.41
C ASN A 53 33.92 9.97 -10.41
N LYS A 54 33.87 11.27 -10.76
CA LYS A 54 35.04 12.16 -10.77
C LYS A 54 35.21 12.88 -9.42
N ASP A 55 34.42 12.50 -8.43
CA ASP A 55 34.53 13.02 -7.09
C ASP A 55 35.88 12.61 -6.47
N PRO A 56 36.74 13.59 -6.14
CA PRO A 56 38.07 13.32 -5.59
C PRO A 56 38.02 12.62 -4.22
N ASP A 57 36.88 12.66 -3.51
CA ASP A 57 36.73 11.98 -2.21
C ASP A 57 36.58 10.45 -2.37
N PHE A 58 36.32 9.94 -3.58
CA PHE A 58 36.14 8.52 -3.87
C PHE A 58 37.32 7.90 -4.65
N CYS A 59 38.52 8.48 -4.56
CA CYS A 59 39.72 7.92 -5.18
C CYS A 59 40.22 6.66 -4.44
N TYR A 60 40.13 5.50 -5.09
CA TYR A 60 40.81 4.27 -4.63
C TYR A 60 42.25 4.23 -5.18
N GLY A 61 43.23 4.70 -4.40
CA GLY A 61 44.67 4.59 -4.72
C GLY A 61 45.48 5.85 -4.41
N PHE A 62 46.69 5.95 -5.00
CA PHE A 62 47.51 7.16 -4.94
C PHE A 62 46.84 8.27 -5.76
N CYS A 63 46.22 9.23 -5.07
CA CYS A 63 45.92 10.54 -5.66
C CYS A 63 47.25 11.17 -6.06
N ALA A 64 47.68 10.96 -7.29
CA ALA A 64 48.82 11.65 -7.85
C ALA A 64 48.50 13.15 -7.81
N MET A 65 49.22 13.90 -6.98
CA MET A 65 49.29 15.34 -7.13
C MET A 65 49.88 15.60 -8.51
N PRO A 66 49.15 16.36 -9.35
CA PRO A 66 49.77 17.62 -9.71
C PRO A 66 48.77 18.77 -9.63
N VAL A 67 49.33 19.91 -9.24
CA VAL A 67 48.87 21.28 -9.42
C VAL A 67 47.81 21.43 -10.52
N TYR A 68 46.55 21.29 -10.14
CA TYR A 68 45.39 21.79 -10.86
C TYR A 68 44.38 22.14 -9.79
N THR A 69 44.07 23.42 -9.63
CA THR A 69 42.93 23.86 -8.82
C THR A 69 41.68 23.20 -9.40
N PRO A 70 41.11 22.15 -8.78
CA PRO A 70 39.91 21.56 -9.30
C PRO A 70 38.82 22.56 -8.97
N ARG A 71 38.22 23.17 -9.98
CA ARG A 71 36.89 23.73 -9.83
C ARG A 71 36.08 22.61 -9.16
N PRO A 72 35.53 22.78 -7.94
CA PRO A 72 34.82 21.71 -7.27
C PRO A 72 33.81 21.19 -8.29
N PRO A 73 33.79 19.87 -8.58
CA PRO A 73 32.82 19.33 -9.52
C PRO A 73 31.46 19.89 -9.12
N LEU A 74 30.66 20.34 -10.09
CA LEU A 74 29.29 20.77 -9.85
C LEU A 74 28.58 19.57 -9.22
N LEU A 75 28.56 19.52 -7.88
CA LEU A 75 27.89 18.50 -7.10
C LEU A 75 26.41 18.73 -7.34
N VAL A 76 25.85 17.98 -8.29
CA VAL A 76 24.40 17.92 -8.46
C VAL A 76 23.87 17.16 -7.25
N PRO A 77 23.12 17.80 -6.34
CA PRO A 77 22.60 17.11 -5.17
C PRO A 77 21.69 15.99 -5.64
N LEU A 78 21.91 14.78 -5.13
CA LEU A 78 21.00 13.67 -5.40
C LEU A 78 19.61 14.05 -4.89
N ALA A 79 18.62 14.06 -5.78
CA ALA A 79 17.24 14.28 -5.42
C ALA A 79 16.63 12.98 -4.86
N PRO A 80 15.76 13.05 -3.84
CA PRO A 80 15.04 11.87 -3.39
C PRO A 80 14.06 11.41 -4.49
N LEU A 81 13.89 10.09 -4.63
CA LEU A 81 12.79 9.52 -5.40
C LEU A 81 11.45 9.93 -4.80
N ALA A 82 11.35 9.89 -3.47
CA ALA A 82 10.15 10.25 -2.73
C ALA A 82 10.49 10.66 -1.29
N VAL A 83 9.67 11.56 -0.74
CA VAL A 83 9.57 11.81 0.70
C VAL A 83 8.35 11.03 1.19
N VAL A 84 8.59 9.93 1.91
CA VAL A 84 7.55 8.94 2.23
C VAL A 84 6.93 9.15 3.61
N PHE A 85 7.60 9.89 4.50
CA PHE A 85 7.08 10.15 5.83
C PHE A 85 7.57 11.48 6.38
N LYS A 86 6.71 12.15 7.14
CA LYS A 86 7.04 13.36 7.89
C LYS A 86 6.52 13.19 9.30
N TYR A 87 7.40 13.34 10.28
CA TYR A 87 7.07 13.12 11.68
C TYR A 87 7.94 13.97 12.61
N SER A 88 7.59 14.04 13.88
CA SER A 88 8.35 14.75 14.91
C SER A 88 9.55 13.92 15.39
N SER A 89 10.71 14.57 15.50
CA SER A 89 11.89 14.08 16.21
C SER A 89 12.28 12.62 15.92
N MET A 90 12.27 12.21 14.65
CA MET A 90 12.80 10.91 14.24
C MET A 90 14.33 10.87 14.41
N THR A 91 14.85 9.77 14.94
CA THR A 91 16.27 9.61 15.30
C THR A 91 16.96 8.47 14.57
N SER A 92 16.20 7.46 14.13
CA SER A 92 16.74 6.25 13.50
C SER A 92 15.86 5.73 12.38
N VAL A 93 16.45 5.01 11.43
CA VAL A 93 15.72 4.24 10.42
C VAL A 93 16.40 2.91 10.14
N LEU A 94 15.60 1.86 10.09
CA LEU A 94 15.92 0.55 9.53
C LEU A 94 14.92 0.29 8.40
N ALA A 95 15.42 -0.11 7.24
CA ALA A 95 14.59 -0.36 6.07
C ALA A 95 14.79 -1.80 5.60
N VAL A 96 13.70 -2.50 5.33
CA VAL A 96 13.72 -3.88 4.84
C VAL A 96 12.82 -3.99 3.63
N ARG A 97 13.26 -4.77 2.63
CA ARG A 97 12.40 -5.14 1.51
C ARG A 97 11.70 -6.44 1.84
N HIS A 98 10.37 -6.41 1.89
CA HIS A 98 9.52 -7.57 2.11
C HIS A 98 8.67 -7.77 0.86
N ARG A 99 9.10 -8.69 -0.02
CA ARG A 99 8.56 -8.85 -1.38
C ARG A 99 8.62 -7.52 -2.15
N SER A 100 7.51 -7.05 -2.71
CA SER A 100 7.40 -5.77 -3.41
C SER A 100 7.36 -4.54 -2.50
N TRP A 101 7.16 -4.74 -1.19
CA TRP A 101 7.03 -3.67 -0.21
C TRP A 101 8.38 -3.26 0.38
N ILE A 102 8.53 -1.96 0.65
CA ILE A 102 9.58 -1.45 1.53
C ILE A 102 8.93 -1.20 2.89
N VAL A 103 9.44 -1.81 3.95
CA VAL A 103 8.99 -1.55 5.31
C VAL A 103 10.10 -0.81 6.07
N LEU A 104 9.72 0.33 6.64
CA LEU A 104 10.57 1.21 7.42
C LEU A 104 10.20 1.06 8.90
N PHE A 105 11.21 0.83 9.73
CA PHE A 105 11.13 0.95 11.18
C PHE A 105 11.88 2.21 11.58
N ILE A 106 11.21 3.10 12.30
CA ILE A 106 11.65 4.46 12.56
C ILE A 106 11.62 4.67 14.07
N GLY A 107 12.76 5.01 14.65
CA GLY A 107 12.84 5.40 16.06
C GLY A 107 12.68 6.90 16.23
N THR A 108 12.18 7.31 17.40
CA THR A 108 12.01 8.72 17.76
C THR A 108 12.75 9.09 19.05
N GLU A 109 12.85 10.39 19.29
CA GLU A 109 13.43 10.95 20.51
C GLU A 109 12.59 10.66 21.76
N ASP A 110 11.26 10.51 21.62
CA ASP A 110 10.33 10.10 22.69
C ASP A 110 10.17 8.57 22.81
N GLY A 111 11.06 7.78 22.20
CA GLY A 111 11.11 6.34 22.44
C GLY A 111 10.06 5.51 21.73
N GLN A 112 9.48 6.00 20.63
CA GLN A 112 8.58 5.23 19.79
C GLN A 112 9.35 4.43 18.74
N LEU A 113 8.85 3.23 18.44
CA LEU A 113 9.18 2.49 17.23
C LEU A 113 7.98 2.53 16.29
N ILE A 114 8.11 3.29 15.21
CA ILE A 114 7.07 3.46 14.19
C ILE A 114 7.39 2.54 13.01
N LYS A 115 6.39 1.78 12.56
CA LYS A 115 6.41 0.99 11.34
C LYS A 115 5.66 1.72 10.23
N LEU A 116 6.25 1.73 9.04
CA LEU A 116 5.65 2.29 7.84
C LEU A 116 5.91 1.38 6.63
N ALA A 117 4.84 0.91 5.98
CA ALA A 117 4.93 0.19 4.72
C ALA A 117 4.82 1.14 3.54
N VAL A 118 5.60 0.92 2.49
CA VAL A 118 5.69 1.74 1.29
C VAL A 118 5.58 0.84 0.06
N ASP A 119 4.64 1.16 -0.84
CA ASP A 119 4.40 0.39 -2.06
C ASP A 119 5.46 0.67 -3.16
N LYS A 120 5.38 -0.05 -4.27
CA LYS A 120 6.33 0.10 -5.40
C LYS A 120 6.34 1.48 -6.04
N ASN A 121 5.28 2.27 -5.84
CA ASN A 121 5.14 3.64 -6.33
C ASN A 121 5.52 4.68 -5.26
N TYR A 122 6.17 4.23 -4.18
CA TYR A 122 6.57 5.05 -3.04
C TYR A 122 5.41 5.71 -2.29
N LYS A 123 4.20 5.13 -2.36
CA LYS A 123 3.06 5.56 -1.54
C LYS A 123 3.13 4.88 -0.17
N ALA A 124 3.07 5.68 0.88
CA ALA A 124 3.17 5.22 2.25
C ALA A 124 1.81 4.85 2.85
N ALA A 125 1.75 3.74 3.58
CA ALA A 125 0.57 3.30 4.31
C ALA A 125 0.37 4.17 5.56
N CYS A 126 -0.72 3.93 6.29
CA CYS A 126 -0.84 4.44 7.64
C CYS A 126 0.31 3.90 8.51
N SER A 127 0.97 4.79 9.26
CA SER A 127 2.02 4.41 10.21
C SER A 127 1.42 3.72 11.42
N LYS A 128 2.12 2.72 11.97
CA LYS A 128 1.74 2.03 13.21
C LYS A 128 2.85 2.15 14.25
N VAL A 129 2.52 2.55 15.47
CA VAL A 129 3.45 2.49 16.60
C VAL A 129 3.50 1.03 17.09
N LEU A 130 4.65 0.39 16.97
CA LEU A 130 4.86 -0.99 17.45
C LEU A 130 5.26 -1.04 18.92
N TYR A 131 5.92 0.01 19.39
CA TYR A 131 6.40 0.13 20.75
C TYR A 131 6.48 1.60 21.14
N LYS A 132 6.23 1.90 22.41
CA LYS A 132 6.50 3.19 23.03
C LYS A 132 7.17 2.93 24.39
N SER A 133 8.27 3.61 24.65
CA SER A 133 8.95 3.57 25.95
C SER A 133 8.11 4.26 27.02
N ASP A 134 8.10 3.70 28.24
CA ASP A 134 7.39 4.31 29.38
C ASP A 134 8.05 5.62 29.85
N ASP A 135 9.39 5.69 29.80
CA ASP A 135 10.18 6.86 30.22
C ASP A 135 10.53 7.82 29.07
N ASP A 136 9.84 7.75 27.93
CA ASP A 136 10.09 8.54 26.71
C ASP A 136 11.59 8.57 26.30
N CYS A 137 12.30 7.45 26.49
CA CYS A 137 13.74 7.37 26.22
C CYS A 137 14.04 7.32 24.72
N GLN A 138 14.93 8.18 24.23
CA GLN A 138 15.33 8.21 22.82
C GLN A 138 15.77 6.84 22.28
N VAL A 139 15.26 6.50 21.10
CA VAL A 139 15.74 5.36 20.30
C VAL A 139 17.11 5.67 19.70
N PHE A 140 18.05 4.74 19.87
CA PHE A 140 19.40 4.87 19.32
C PHE A 140 19.38 4.87 17.79
N PRO A 141 20.34 5.57 17.14
CA PRO A 141 20.37 5.72 15.68
C PRO A 141 20.40 4.42 14.87
N LYS A 142 20.85 3.31 15.49
CA LYS A 142 21.05 2.02 14.84
C LYS A 142 20.06 0.98 15.40
N MET A 143 19.34 0.33 14.50
CA MET A 143 18.46 -0.80 14.78
C MET A 143 18.87 -1.97 13.88
N HIS A 144 18.56 -3.18 14.31
CA HIS A 144 18.86 -4.41 13.58
C HIS A 144 17.61 -5.25 13.43
N LEU A 145 17.39 -5.77 12.23
CA LEU A 145 16.41 -6.85 12.06
C LEU A 145 17.01 -8.14 12.65
N ASP A 146 16.18 -8.99 13.25
CA ASP A 146 16.60 -10.30 13.71
C ASP A 146 17.24 -11.08 12.55
N PRO A 147 18.52 -11.47 12.66
CA PRO A 147 19.22 -12.15 11.58
C PRO A 147 18.77 -13.61 11.37
N VAL A 148 18.03 -14.20 12.32
CA VAL A 148 17.60 -15.60 12.26
C VAL A 148 16.34 -15.74 11.41
N ASP A 149 15.29 -15.01 11.75
CA ASP A 149 13.97 -15.16 11.12
C ASP A 149 13.41 -13.84 10.55
N GLY A 150 14.05 -12.70 10.81
CA GLY A 150 13.58 -11.39 10.37
C GLY A 150 12.27 -10.94 11.02
N ARG A 151 11.82 -11.57 12.12
CA ARG A 151 10.50 -11.33 12.73
C ARG A 151 10.52 -10.33 13.86
N HIS A 152 11.69 -9.83 14.24
CA HIS A 152 11.83 -8.83 15.28
C HIS A 152 12.81 -7.73 14.90
N VAL A 153 12.65 -6.57 15.52
CA VAL A 153 13.59 -5.47 15.49
C VAL A 153 14.26 -5.39 16.86
N TYR A 154 15.58 -5.50 16.86
CA TYR A 154 16.43 -5.12 17.98
C TYR A 154 16.66 -3.61 17.93
N MET A 155 16.20 -2.91 18.96
CA MET A 155 16.40 -1.47 19.15
C MET A 155 16.94 -1.19 20.54
N ALA A 156 17.90 -0.27 20.63
CA ALA A 156 18.43 0.16 21.91
C ALA A 156 17.76 1.47 22.36
N LEU A 157 17.44 1.52 23.65
CA LEU A 157 17.12 2.71 24.43
C LEU A 157 18.33 3.00 25.35
N ARG A 158 18.26 4.04 26.20
CA ARG A 158 19.38 4.46 27.07
C ARG A 158 20.03 3.29 27.83
N ASN A 159 19.23 2.50 28.55
CA ASN A 159 19.70 1.43 29.43
C ASN A 159 19.07 0.06 29.10
N GLN A 160 18.38 -0.08 27.97
CA GLN A 160 17.59 -1.27 27.65
C GLN A 160 17.76 -1.63 26.17
N LEU A 161 17.82 -2.93 25.87
CA LEU A 161 17.71 -3.47 24.52
C LEU A 161 16.33 -4.10 24.37
N MET A 162 15.54 -3.59 23.44
CA MET A 162 14.19 -4.08 23.16
C MET A 162 14.21 -5.03 21.96
N HIS A 163 13.40 -6.07 22.07
CA HIS A 163 13.16 -7.05 21.01
C HIS A 163 11.68 -6.96 20.61
N VAL A 164 11.39 -6.21 19.55
CA VAL A 164 10.01 -5.83 19.20
C VAL A 164 9.56 -6.61 17.97
N PRO A 165 8.42 -7.33 18.00
CA PRO A 165 7.94 -8.08 16.83
C PRO A 165 7.60 -7.14 15.67
N VAL A 166 7.97 -7.52 14.45
CA VAL A 166 7.70 -6.72 13.23
C VAL A 166 6.22 -6.65 12.90
N ALA A 167 5.45 -7.66 13.30
CA ALA A 167 4.01 -7.77 13.09
C ALA A 167 3.38 -8.69 14.14
N ARG A 168 2.09 -8.50 14.39
CA ARG A 168 1.29 -9.32 15.33
C ARG A 168 0.08 -9.92 14.62
N CYS A 169 0.34 -10.70 13.58
CA CYS A 169 -0.71 -11.18 12.67
C CYS A 169 -1.83 -11.94 13.39
N SER A 170 -1.52 -12.69 14.44
CA SER A 170 -2.48 -13.46 15.24
C SER A 170 -3.53 -12.61 15.97
N GLU A 171 -3.34 -11.29 16.10
CA GLU A 171 -4.35 -10.37 16.64
C GLU A 171 -5.56 -10.23 15.71
N HIS A 172 -5.40 -10.56 14.42
CA HIS A 172 -6.47 -10.50 13.42
C HIS A 172 -7.15 -11.85 13.26
N THR A 173 -8.44 -11.90 13.59
CA THR A 173 -9.18 -13.16 13.74
C THR A 173 -10.01 -13.53 12.52
N SER A 174 -10.15 -12.61 11.56
CA SER A 174 -10.85 -12.82 10.29
C SER A 174 -9.98 -12.42 9.09
N LEU A 175 -10.30 -12.95 7.91
CA LEU A 175 -9.63 -12.57 6.64
C LEU A 175 -9.75 -11.06 6.39
N LYS A 176 -10.92 -10.48 6.68
CA LYS A 176 -11.16 -9.04 6.50
C LYS A 176 -10.31 -8.20 7.46
N GLU A 177 -10.21 -8.56 8.74
CA GLU A 177 -9.30 -7.91 9.69
C GLU A 177 -7.83 -8.03 9.26
N CYS A 178 -7.42 -9.24 8.88
CA CYS A 178 -6.04 -9.53 8.48
C CYS A 178 -5.61 -8.70 7.27
N TRP A 179 -6.49 -8.58 6.27
CA TRP A 179 -6.26 -7.75 5.10
C TRP A 179 -6.33 -6.24 5.43
N SER A 180 -7.28 -5.83 6.27
CA SER A 180 -7.47 -4.42 6.64
C SER A 180 -6.33 -3.87 7.51
N ALA A 181 -5.56 -4.75 8.16
CA ALA A 181 -4.33 -4.38 8.86
C ALA A 181 -3.28 -3.75 7.93
N GLN A 182 -3.38 -3.99 6.61
CA GLN A 182 -2.47 -3.47 5.59
C GLN A 182 -0.99 -3.73 5.94
N ASP A 183 -0.72 -4.86 6.60
CA ASP A 183 0.61 -5.25 7.06
C ASP A 183 1.23 -6.26 6.09
N PRO A 184 2.30 -5.91 5.34
CA PRO A 184 2.89 -6.80 4.34
C PRO A 184 3.42 -8.13 4.89
N PHE A 185 3.68 -8.23 6.20
CA PHE A 185 4.14 -9.47 6.83
C PHE A 185 3.00 -10.45 7.11
N CYS A 186 1.76 -9.97 7.11
CA CYS A 186 0.58 -10.74 7.48
C CYS A 186 -0.25 -11.15 6.27
N GLY A 187 -0.75 -12.38 6.33
CA GLY A 187 -1.73 -12.89 5.40
C GLY A 187 -2.58 -13.98 6.04
N TRP A 188 -3.77 -14.16 5.49
CA TRP A 188 -4.71 -15.17 5.91
C TRP A 188 -4.29 -16.51 5.35
N CYS A 189 -3.77 -17.36 6.23
CA CYS A 189 -3.51 -18.75 5.92
C CYS A 189 -4.83 -19.53 5.98
N ASP A 190 -5.26 -20.04 4.83
CA ASP A 190 -6.43 -20.88 4.68
C ASP A 190 -5.98 -22.32 4.44
N SER A 191 -5.95 -23.11 5.52
CA SER A 191 -5.49 -24.50 5.54
C SER A 191 -6.64 -25.46 5.86
N GLU A 192 -6.40 -26.76 5.75
CA GLU A 192 -7.42 -27.76 6.11
C GLU A 192 -7.74 -27.82 7.60
N SER A 193 -6.72 -27.62 8.45
CA SER A 193 -6.83 -27.80 9.89
C SER A 193 -7.26 -26.51 10.59
N LYS A 194 -6.74 -25.35 10.16
CA LYS A 194 -6.99 -24.07 10.82
C LYS A 194 -6.75 -22.89 9.89
N SER A 195 -7.78 -22.07 9.67
CA SER A 195 -7.62 -20.77 9.02
C SER A 195 -7.26 -19.69 10.04
N ARG A 196 -6.23 -18.88 9.77
CA ARG A 196 -5.73 -17.84 10.69
C ARG A 196 -4.89 -16.79 9.95
N CYS A 197 -4.81 -15.59 10.48
CA CYS A 197 -3.82 -14.60 10.04
C CYS A 197 -2.43 -14.96 10.58
N SER A 198 -1.43 -15.10 9.70
CA SER A 198 -0.07 -15.48 10.05
C SER A 198 0.97 -14.96 9.05
N PHE A 199 2.25 -15.14 9.39
CA PHE A 199 3.33 -15.04 8.41
C PHE A 199 3.18 -16.11 7.33
N LEU A 200 3.80 -15.88 6.16
CA LEU A 200 3.78 -16.85 5.06
C LEU A 200 4.40 -18.19 5.47
N ASP A 201 5.57 -18.17 6.11
CA ASP A 201 6.30 -19.41 6.43
C ASP A 201 5.58 -20.27 7.48
N ASP A 202 4.66 -19.68 8.24
CA ASP A 202 3.81 -20.40 9.20
C ASP A 202 2.56 -21.03 8.53
N CYS A 203 2.39 -20.82 7.22
CA CYS A 203 1.31 -21.33 6.40
C CYS A 203 1.77 -22.54 5.58
N LEU A 204 1.78 -23.70 6.24
CA LEU A 204 2.28 -24.95 5.66
C LEU A 204 1.34 -25.48 4.56
N GLN A 205 1.93 -25.98 3.48
CA GLN A 205 1.19 -26.57 2.36
C GLN A 205 0.60 -27.95 2.73
N PRO A 206 -0.55 -28.36 2.17
CA PRO A 206 -1.37 -27.64 1.18
C PRO A 206 -2.24 -26.56 1.83
N SER A 207 -2.01 -25.30 1.46
CA SER A 207 -2.77 -24.15 1.97
C SER A 207 -2.70 -22.96 1.02
N VAL A 208 -3.65 -22.06 1.17
CA VAL A 208 -3.72 -20.80 0.43
C VAL A 208 -3.40 -19.67 1.39
N TRP A 209 -2.37 -18.88 1.11
CA TRP A 209 -2.01 -17.69 1.88
C TRP A 209 -2.46 -16.44 1.12
N ILE A 210 -3.48 -15.75 1.66
CA ILE A 210 -4.13 -14.59 1.05
C ILE A 210 -3.62 -13.32 1.74
N SER A 211 -3.14 -12.35 0.98
CA SER A 211 -2.53 -11.13 1.51
C SER A 211 -2.95 -9.89 0.75
N ILE A 212 -2.48 -8.72 1.20
CA ILE A 212 -2.64 -7.48 0.46
C ILE A 212 -1.96 -7.55 -0.92
N PRO A 213 -2.40 -6.76 -1.92
CA PRO A 213 -1.79 -6.74 -3.24
C PRO A 213 -0.31 -6.40 -3.19
N GLU A 214 0.51 -7.03 -4.03
CA GLU A 214 1.93 -6.69 -4.12
C GLU A 214 2.19 -5.36 -4.85
N ASP A 215 1.25 -4.92 -5.69
CA ASP A 215 1.49 -3.83 -6.63
C ASP A 215 1.13 -2.44 -6.12
N SER A 216 0.13 -2.31 -5.25
CA SER A 216 -0.29 -1.01 -4.75
C SER A 216 -1.13 -1.14 -3.49
N GLN A 217 -1.07 -0.11 -2.66
CA GLN A 217 -2.00 0.06 -1.56
C GLN A 217 -3.43 0.22 -2.09
N GLN A 218 -4.33 -0.57 -1.53
CA GLN A 218 -5.75 -0.50 -1.83
C GLN A 218 -6.49 -0.16 -0.55
N GLN A 219 -7.44 0.77 -0.64
CA GLN A 219 -8.22 1.23 0.51
C GLN A 219 -9.38 0.30 0.84
N SER A 220 -9.81 -0.53 -0.12
CA SER A 220 -10.89 -1.48 0.06
C SER A 220 -10.53 -2.85 -0.52
N LEU A 221 -10.99 -3.90 0.17
CA LEU A 221 -10.76 -5.31 -0.22
C LEU A 221 -11.38 -5.61 -1.60
N VAL A 222 -12.54 -5.00 -1.85
CA VAL A 222 -13.28 -5.10 -3.11
C VAL A 222 -13.50 -3.69 -3.61
N SER A 223 -13.36 -3.52 -4.90
CA SER A 223 -13.76 -2.33 -5.63
C SER A 223 -14.64 -2.73 -6.80
N TYR A 224 -15.41 -1.80 -7.37
CA TYR A 224 -16.28 -2.15 -8.47
C TYR A 224 -16.42 -1.03 -9.50
N GLN A 225 -16.83 -1.44 -10.69
CA GLN A 225 -17.14 -0.59 -11.82
C GLN A 225 -18.48 -1.02 -12.41
N VAL A 226 -19.24 -0.04 -12.85
CA VAL A 226 -20.57 -0.23 -13.46
C VAL A 226 -20.57 0.44 -14.82
N GLU A 227 -20.83 -0.35 -15.86
CA GLU A 227 -20.88 0.10 -17.24
C GLU A 227 -22.28 -0.15 -17.78
N LYS A 228 -22.83 0.82 -18.52
CA LYS A 228 -24.14 0.67 -19.18
C LYS A 228 -23.91 0.34 -20.65
N SER A 229 -24.67 -0.64 -21.17
CA SER A 229 -24.57 -1.04 -22.58
C SER A 229 -24.94 0.11 -23.53
N SER A 230 -24.53 0.00 -24.79
CA SER A 230 -24.89 0.97 -25.83
C SER A 230 -26.40 1.06 -26.08
N SER A 231 -27.14 -0.05 -25.89
CA SER A 231 -28.61 -0.06 -25.94
C SER A 231 -29.26 0.64 -24.75
N GLY A 232 -28.52 0.78 -23.64
CA GLY A 232 -29.03 1.36 -22.40
C GLY A 232 -29.93 0.42 -21.59
N GLU A 233 -30.15 -0.80 -22.05
CA GLU A 233 -31.06 -1.76 -21.39
C GLU A 233 -30.34 -2.67 -20.39
N GLU A 234 -29.03 -2.89 -20.57
CA GLU A 234 -28.22 -3.80 -19.77
C GLU A 234 -27.12 -3.04 -19.02
N ILE A 235 -26.83 -3.50 -17.80
CA ILE A 235 -25.77 -2.99 -16.94
C ILE A 235 -24.78 -4.12 -16.66
N LYS A 236 -23.49 -3.81 -16.82
CA LYS A 236 -22.38 -4.69 -16.47
C LYS A 236 -21.73 -4.19 -15.18
N LEU A 237 -21.86 -4.99 -14.13
CA LEU A 237 -21.15 -4.81 -12.87
C LEU A 237 -19.89 -5.69 -12.89
N THR A 238 -18.73 -5.07 -12.73
CA THR A 238 -17.43 -5.74 -12.55
C THR A 238 -16.92 -5.44 -11.15
N ALA A 239 -16.81 -6.47 -10.31
CA ALA A 239 -16.20 -6.34 -8.98
C ALA A 239 -14.78 -6.93 -9.02
N MET A 240 -13.81 -6.15 -8.54
CA MET A 240 -12.39 -6.48 -8.49
C MET A 240 -11.97 -6.73 -7.05
N LEU A 241 -11.38 -7.89 -6.78
CA LEU A 241 -10.75 -8.21 -5.52
C LEU A 241 -9.29 -7.72 -5.50
N HIS A 242 -8.94 -7.04 -4.43
CA HIS A 242 -7.60 -6.50 -4.22
C HIS A 242 -6.83 -7.37 -3.25
N MET A 243 -6.31 -8.51 -3.70
CA MET A 243 -5.51 -9.41 -2.88
C MET A 243 -4.49 -10.21 -3.70
N SER A 244 -3.41 -10.61 -3.06
CA SER A 244 -2.43 -11.54 -3.61
C SER A 244 -2.61 -12.92 -2.96
N VAL A 245 -2.59 -13.96 -3.78
CA VAL A 245 -2.75 -15.35 -3.34
C VAL A 245 -1.46 -16.11 -3.61
N ASN A 246 -0.92 -16.76 -2.58
CA ASN A 246 0.22 -17.65 -2.68
C ASN A 246 -0.16 -19.06 -2.20
N GLY A 247 0.19 -20.10 -2.95
CA GLY A 247 -0.20 -21.48 -2.67
C GLY A 247 -0.59 -22.25 -3.92
N THR A 248 -1.60 -23.12 -3.81
CA THR A 248 -2.09 -23.95 -4.92
C THR A 248 -2.36 -23.13 -6.18
N GLU A 249 -1.91 -23.62 -7.35
CA GLU A 249 -1.90 -22.90 -8.62
C GLU A 249 -3.25 -22.29 -9.03
N HIS A 250 -4.38 -22.79 -8.50
CA HIS A 250 -5.71 -22.24 -8.72
C HIS A 250 -6.56 -22.35 -7.44
N PRO A 251 -6.65 -21.30 -6.59
CA PRO A 251 -7.57 -21.32 -5.46
C PRO A 251 -9.01 -21.42 -5.99
N ASN A 252 -9.86 -22.21 -5.32
CA ASN A 252 -11.28 -22.30 -5.67
C ASN A 252 -11.92 -20.90 -5.56
N PHE A 253 -12.21 -20.29 -6.70
CA PHE A 253 -12.73 -18.92 -6.80
C PHE A 253 -14.17 -18.93 -7.31
N SER A 254 -15.07 -18.34 -6.54
CA SER A 254 -16.48 -18.16 -6.96
C SER A 254 -17.07 -16.90 -6.38
N CYS A 255 -18.04 -16.35 -7.10
CA CYS A 255 -18.77 -15.15 -6.72
C CYS A 255 -20.26 -15.43 -6.79
N ASN A 256 -21.00 -15.03 -5.77
CA ASN A 256 -22.44 -15.20 -5.69
C ASN A 256 -23.10 -13.85 -5.41
N PHE A 257 -23.90 -13.42 -6.37
CA PHE A 257 -24.71 -12.20 -6.30
C PHE A 257 -26.12 -12.55 -5.78
N PRO A 258 -26.82 -11.61 -5.13
CA PRO A 258 -28.10 -11.91 -4.49
C PRO A 258 -29.19 -12.23 -5.51
N GLY A 259 -29.90 -13.34 -5.28
CA GLY A 259 -31.13 -13.73 -5.99
C GLY A 259 -30.94 -13.92 -7.51
N ASN A 260 -31.97 -13.58 -8.29
CA ASN A 260 -31.94 -13.57 -9.76
C ASN A 260 -31.50 -12.20 -10.30
N LEU A 261 -30.57 -11.51 -9.61
CA LEU A 261 -30.07 -10.22 -10.07
C LEU A 261 -29.37 -10.39 -11.42
N CYS A 262 -28.39 -11.29 -11.47
CA CYS A 262 -27.57 -11.49 -12.66
C CYS A 262 -28.25 -12.41 -13.66
N ASP A 263 -28.13 -12.07 -14.93
CA ASP A 263 -28.64 -12.84 -16.05
C ASP A 263 -27.77 -14.08 -16.28
N ARG A 264 -28.36 -15.14 -16.84
CA ARG A 264 -27.66 -16.42 -17.10
C ARG A 264 -26.53 -16.29 -18.13
N SER A 265 -26.55 -15.24 -18.94
CA SER A 265 -25.50 -14.87 -19.88
C SER A 265 -24.27 -14.24 -19.21
N SER A 266 -24.32 -13.97 -17.90
CA SER A 266 -23.20 -13.38 -17.17
C SER A 266 -21.94 -14.25 -17.30
N PRO A 267 -20.77 -13.66 -17.61
CA PRO A 267 -19.51 -14.40 -17.68
C PRO A 267 -19.19 -15.12 -16.37
N ALA A 268 -18.53 -16.28 -16.47
CA ALA A 268 -17.99 -16.95 -15.29
C ALA A 268 -16.95 -16.05 -14.59
N PRO A 269 -16.86 -16.09 -13.24
CA PRO A 269 -15.86 -15.33 -12.51
C PRO A 269 -14.45 -15.84 -12.84
N VAL A 270 -13.49 -14.94 -12.98
CA VAL A 270 -12.08 -15.24 -13.22
C VAL A 270 -11.28 -14.44 -12.22
N PHE A 271 -10.56 -15.11 -11.31
CA PHE A 271 -9.81 -14.40 -10.26
C PHE A 271 -8.87 -13.36 -10.89
N PRO A 272 -8.85 -12.10 -10.40
CA PRO A 272 -9.53 -11.57 -9.20
C PRO A 272 -10.88 -10.86 -9.45
N GLN A 273 -11.57 -11.13 -10.56
CA GLN A 273 -12.77 -10.41 -11.01
C GLN A 273 -14.06 -11.25 -10.97
N CYS A 274 -15.13 -10.64 -10.45
CA CYS A 274 -16.50 -11.13 -10.55
C CYS A 274 -17.30 -10.29 -11.55
N TYR A 275 -18.20 -10.93 -12.30
CA TYR A 275 -19.03 -10.28 -13.31
C TYR A 275 -20.52 -10.52 -13.05
N CYS A 276 -21.34 -9.50 -13.28
CA CYS A 276 -22.80 -9.61 -13.24
C CYS A 276 -23.40 -8.71 -14.31
N LEU A 277 -24.13 -9.31 -15.26
CA LEU A 277 -24.96 -8.60 -16.23
C LEU A 277 -26.40 -8.59 -15.73
N PHE A 278 -27.07 -7.45 -15.77
CA PHE A 278 -28.48 -7.35 -15.36
C PHE A 278 -29.21 -6.22 -16.06
N SER A 279 -30.53 -6.34 -16.17
CA SER A 279 -31.38 -5.28 -16.73
C SER A 279 -31.29 -3.98 -15.93
N SER A 280 -31.10 -2.86 -16.62
CA SER A 280 -31.10 -1.50 -16.07
C SER A 280 -32.36 -1.14 -15.30
N SER A 281 -33.49 -1.79 -15.58
CA SER A 281 -34.75 -1.63 -14.84
C SER A 281 -34.65 -2.00 -13.36
N LYS A 282 -33.69 -2.88 -12.99
CA LYS A 282 -33.43 -3.28 -11.59
C LYS A 282 -32.64 -2.22 -10.82
N LEU A 283 -32.09 -1.21 -11.49
CA LEU A 283 -31.38 -0.11 -10.85
C LEU A 283 -32.35 1.07 -10.63
N HIS A 284 -32.98 1.08 -9.45
CA HIS A 284 -33.94 2.11 -9.07
C HIS A 284 -33.28 3.47 -8.78
N THR A 285 -34.10 4.52 -8.63
CA THR A 285 -33.63 5.90 -8.41
C THR A 285 -32.88 6.12 -7.10
N GLN A 286 -33.11 5.25 -6.11
CA GLN A 286 -32.39 5.27 -4.83
C GLN A 286 -31.06 4.48 -4.89
N GLY A 287 -30.73 3.90 -6.04
CA GLY A 287 -29.62 2.96 -6.19
C GLY A 287 -30.01 1.51 -5.86
N LEU A 288 -29.02 0.62 -5.87
CA LEU A 288 -29.18 -0.81 -5.60
C LEU A 288 -28.06 -1.31 -4.69
N ASN A 289 -28.44 -1.98 -3.61
CA ASN A 289 -27.50 -2.58 -2.66
C ASN A 289 -27.29 -4.05 -3.03
N VAL A 290 -26.06 -4.39 -3.41
CA VAL A 290 -25.70 -5.74 -3.87
C VAL A 290 -24.78 -6.37 -2.83
N ASN A 291 -25.28 -7.38 -2.12
CA ASN A 291 -24.47 -8.17 -1.20
C ASN A 291 -23.72 -9.28 -1.97
N LEU A 292 -22.49 -8.97 -2.39
CA LEU A 292 -21.63 -9.87 -3.12
C LEU A 292 -20.92 -10.83 -2.16
N LYS A 293 -21.19 -12.12 -2.26
CA LYS A 293 -20.47 -13.18 -1.53
C LYS A 293 -19.35 -13.73 -2.41
N ILE A 294 -18.13 -13.74 -1.90
CA ILE A 294 -16.96 -14.22 -2.63
C ILE A 294 -16.31 -15.35 -1.86
N ARG A 295 -15.84 -16.37 -2.58
CA ARG A 295 -15.07 -17.47 -2.04
C ARG A 295 -13.71 -17.52 -2.71
N VAL A 296 -12.65 -17.63 -1.92
CA VAL A 296 -11.27 -17.85 -2.36
C VAL A 296 -10.71 -19.00 -1.53
N GLY A 297 -10.54 -20.17 -2.14
CA GLY A 297 -10.25 -21.40 -1.40
C GLY A 297 -11.44 -21.84 -0.53
N LYS A 298 -11.21 -21.95 0.78
CA LYS A 298 -12.24 -22.20 1.81
C LYS A 298 -12.71 -20.90 2.45
N ALA A 299 -11.91 -19.83 2.39
CA ALA A 299 -12.27 -18.53 2.90
C ALA A 299 -13.47 -17.93 2.13
N SER A 300 -14.41 -17.35 2.88
CA SER A 300 -15.59 -16.68 2.33
C SER A 300 -15.69 -15.26 2.88
N LEU A 301 -16.07 -14.34 2.00
CA LEU A 301 -16.19 -12.92 2.25
C LEU A 301 -17.55 -12.45 1.75
N SER A 302 -18.05 -11.36 2.32
CA SER A 302 -19.27 -10.71 1.87
C SER A 302 -19.06 -9.20 1.91
N GLU A 303 -19.30 -8.54 0.78
CA GLU A 303 -19.19 -7.10 0.66
C GLU A 303 -20.49 -6.51 0.10
N MET A 304 -20.90 -5.39 0.66
CA MET A 304 -22.08 -4.65 0.22
C MET A 304 -21.64 -3.58 -0.78
N LEU A 305 -22.03 -3.74 -2.04
CA LEU A 305 -21.78 -2.77 -3.11
C LEU A 305 -23.00 -1.85 -3.24
N MET A 306 -22.75 -0.54 -3.30
CA MET A 306 -23.80 0.49 -3.37
C MET A 306 -23.84 1.06 -4.79
N LEU A 307 -24.63 0.45 -5.68
CA LEU A 307 -24.73 0.93 -7.06
C LEU A 307 -25.61 2.17 -7.09
N THR A 308 -25.04 3.30 -7.51
CA THR A 308 -25.78 4.56 -7.66
C THR A 308 -26.22 4.72 -9.10
N ASN A 309 -27.45 5.19 -9.33
CA ASN A 309 -27.89 5.51 -10.68
C ASN A 309 -27.38 6.88 -11.09
N CYS A 310 -26.41 6.91 -12.02
CA CYS A 310 -25.77 8.16 -12.43
C CYS A 310 -26.73 9.12 -13.14
N SER A 311 -27.78 8.61 -13.78
CA SER A 311 -28.77 9.45 -14.47
C SER A 311 -29.60 10.32 -13.50
N ASP A 312 -29.56 10.04 -12.20
CA ASP A 312 -30.31 10.81 -11.20
C ASP A 312 -29.48 11.96 -10.61
N ILE A 313 -28.17 12.00 -10.84
CA ILE A 313 -27.31 13.11 -10.41
C ILE A 313 -27.40 14.22 -11.48
N THR A 314 -28.40 15.07 -11.32
CA THR A 314 -28.72 16.18 -12.23
C THR A 314 -28.83 17.50 -11.48
N GLY A 315 -28.45 18.60 -12.13
CA GLY A 315 -28.54 19.95 -11.55
C GLY A 315 -27.42 20.88 -12.03
N PRO A 316 -27.51 22.17 -11.70
CA PRO A 316 -26.48 23.14 -12.08
C PRO A 316 -25.11 22.68 -11.56
N PRO A 317 -24.03 22.83 -12.36
CA PRO A 317 -22.73 22.25 -12.06
C PRO A 317 -22.15 22.86 -10.78
N THR A 318 -22.11 22.05 -9.72
CA THR A 318 -21.41 22.36 -8.48
C THR A 318 -20.26 21.38 -8.30
N SER A 319 -19.20 21.81 -7.60
CA SER A 319 -18.10 20.92 -7.22
C SER A 319 -18.61 19.69 -6.45
N ALA A 320 -19.68 19.83 -5.66
CA ALA A 320 -20.33 18.75 -4.93
C ALA A 320 -21.00 17.72 -5.87
N LEU A 321 -21.83 18.15 -6.82
CA LEU A 321 -22.48 17.22 -7.78
C LEU A 321 -21.47 16.52 -8.70
N CYS A 322 -20.43 17.24 -9.14
CA CYS A 322 -19.35 16.65 -9.91
C CYS A 322 -18.60 15.59 -9.08
N SER A 323 -18.22 15.91 -7.83
CA SER A 323 -17.57 14.94 -6.95
C SER A 323 -18.45 13.72 -6.71
N GLN A 324 -19.75 13.90 -6.47
CA GLN A 324 -20.71 12.81 -6.27
C GLN A 324 -20.81 11.91 -7.50
N CYS A 325 -20.88 12.48 -8.70
CA CYS A 325 -20.89 11.74 -9.96
C CYS A 325 -19.61 10.91 -10.18
N MET A 326 -18.46 11.51 -9.89
CA MET A 326 -17.16 10.84 -10.00
C MET A 326 -17.03 9.71 -8.97
N THR A 327 -17.49 9.92 -7.72
CA THR A 327 -17.51 8.87 -6.69
C THR A 327 -18.47 7.73 -7.03
N ALA A 328 -19.55 8.00 -7.76
CA ALA A 328 -20.46 6.99 -8.29
C ALA A 328 -19.88 6.17 -9.46
N GLY A 329 -18.67 6.49 -9.94
CA GLY A 329 -18.01 5.78 -11.05
C GLY A 329 -18.43 6.28 -12.43
N CYS A 330 -18.98 7.49 -12.52
CA CYS A 330 -19.52 8.08 -13.74
C CYS A 330 -18.75 9.35 -14.15
N SER A 331 -19.07 9.87 -15.32
CA SER A 331 -18.44 11.06 -15.90
C SER A 331 -19.42 12.23 -15.94
N TRP A 332 -18.97 13.39 -15.49
CA TRP A 332 -19.76 14.62 -15.50
C TRP A 332 -19.55 15.37 -16.82
N MET A 333 -20.62 15.60 -17.59
CA MET A 333 -20.57 16.36 -18.85
C MET A 333 -21.84 17.18 -19.02
N ASN A 334 -21.71 18.46 -19.40
CA ASN A 334 -22.84 19.36 -19.73
C ASN A 334 -23.97 19.35 -18.68
N GLU A 335 -23.62 19.61 -17.41
CA GLU A 335 -24.58 19.71 -16.28
C GLU A 335 -25.32 18.41 -15.92
N ALA A 336 -24.87 17.28 -16.45
CA ALA A 336 -25.43 15.97 -16.14
C ALA A 336 -24.34 14.92 -15.87
N CYS A 337 -24.64 14.01 -14.96
CA CYS A 337 -23.83 12.84 -14.74
C CYS A 337 -24.19 11.73 -15.75
N SER A 338 -23.19 11.15 -16.39
CA SER A 338 -23.36 10.15 -17.44
C SER A 338 -22.51 8.91 -17.19
N TRP A 339 -23.06 7.75 -17.51
CA TRP A 339 -22.35 6.47 -17.40
C TRP A 339 -21.11 6.46 -18.30
N ASN A 340 -20.01 5.90 -17.81
CA ASN A 340 -18.85 5.64 -18.67
C ASN A 340 -19.27 4.66 -19.77
N ARG A 341 -19.23 5.13 -21.02
CA ARG A 341 -19.45 4.28 -22.21
C ARG A 341 -18.19 3.48 -22.45
N SER A 342 -18.32 2.22 -22.86
CA SER A 342 -17.21 1.38 -23.27
C SER A 342 -16.53 1.96 -24.52
N VAL A 343 -15.62 2.91 -24.32
CA VAL A 343 -14.74 3.45 -25.34
C VAL A 343 -13.33 3.29 -24.81
N ASN A 344 -12.49 2.57 -25.57
CA ASN A 344 -11.07 2.38 -25.31
C ASN A 344 -10.39 3.75 -25.12
N SER A 345 -10.27 4.21 -23.88
CA SER A 345 -9.43 5.36 -23.51
C SER A 345 -9.21 5.35 -22.00
N GLY A 346 -7.95 5.56 -21.61
CA GLY A 346 -7.43 5.30 -20.27
C GLY A 346 -8.02 6.15 -19.15
N SER A 347 -7.76 5.65 -17.94
CA SER A 347 -8.09 6.23 -16.62
C SER A 347 -9.58 6.34 -16.29
N LEU A 348 -10.18 5.20 -15.93
CA LEU A 348 -11.51 5.12 -15.29
C LEU A 348 -11.36 5.11 -13.76
N GLN A 349 -12.08 6.00 -13.06
CA GLN A 349 -12.12 6.01 -11.60
C GLN A 349 -12.97 4.87 -11.05
N VAL A 350 -12.52 4.32 -9.92
CA VAL A 350 -13.00 3.10 -9.29
C VAL A 350 -13.88 3.47 -8.08
N GLY A 351 -15.09 2.92 -7.97
CA GLY A 351 -15.93 3.10 -6.79
C GLY A 351 -15.34 2.35 -5.59
N TYR A 352 -15.16 3.04 -4.46
CA TYR A 352 -14.63 2.46 -3.21
C TYR A 352 -15.77 2.04 -2.29
N VAL A 353 -15.62 0.90 -1.62
CA VAL A 353 -16.51 0.49 -0.52
C VAL A 353 -16.03 1.19 0.73
N HIS A 354 -16.79 2.17 1.24
CA HIS A 354 -16.50 2.81 2.51
C HIS A 354 -16.78 1.83 3.67
N SER A 355 -15.73 1.21 4.20
CA SER A 355 -15.74 0.70 5.58
C SER A 355 -15.60 1.89 6.53
N ALA A 356 -16.55 2.06 7.45
CA ALA A 356 -16.47 3.08 8.49
C ALA A 356 -15.12 2.97 9.23
N PRO A 357 -14.43 4.10 9.52
CA PRO A 357 -13.28 4.05 10.41
C PRO A 357 -13.75 3.57 11.78
N LEU A 358 -13.12 2.51 12.28
CA LEU A 358 -13.10 2.24 13.72
C LEU A 358 -12.43 3.45 14.37
N VAL A 359 -13.25 4.34 14.91
CA VAL A 359 -12.82 5.38 15.82
C VAL A 359 -12.37 4.67 17.09
N LEU A 360 -11.06 4.64 17.32
CA LEU A 360 -10.45 4.34 18.63
C LEU A 360 -9.93 5.64 19.22
#